data_AF-A0A5K1E8S2-F1
#
_entry.id   AF-A0A5K1E8S2-F1
#
_cell.length_a   1.000
_cell.length_b   1.000
_cell.length_c   1.000
_cell.angle_alpha   90.00
_cell.angle_beta   90.00
_cell.angle_gamma   90.00
#
_symmetry.space_group_name_H-M   'P 1'
#
loop_
_entity.id
_entity.type
_entity.pdbx_description
1 polymer ?
#
loop_
_entity_poly.entity_id
_entity_poly.type
_entity_poly.pdbx_seq_one_letter_code
_entity_poly.pdbx_strand_id
1 'polypeptide(L)' 'LRAMDTLNNTQLKGKSIRIMWTEKDPTARKSGVANLFVK' A
#
# COMPACT_ATOMS: atom_id res chain seq x y z
N LEU A 1 6.15 10.30 -7.97
CA LEU A 1 4.74 10.19 -8.36
C LEU A 1 4.55 9.06 -9.38
N ARG A 2 5.22 9.11 -10.55
CA ARG A 2 5.15 8.07 -11.60
C ARG A 2 5.20 6.61 -11.11
N ALA A 3 6.15 6.24 -10.24
CA ALA A 3 6.32 4.85 -9.82
C ALA A 3 5.12 4.28 -9.04
N MET A 4 4.47 5.08 -8.19
CA MET A 4 3.28 4.62 -7.46
C MET A 4 2.08 4.47 -8.40
N ASP A 5 1.97 5.35 -9.40
CA ASP A 5 0.88 5.30 -10.38
C ASP A 5 1.05 4.16 -11.38
N THR A 6 2.29 3.85 -11.79
CA THR A 6 2.56 2.88 -12.87
C THR A 6 3.02 1.51 -12.40
N LEU A 7 3.59 1.38 -11.20
CA LEU A 7 4.20 0.13 -10.72
C LEU A 7 3.49 -0.48 -9.52
N ASN A 8 2.51 0.20 -8.92
CA ASN A 8 1.76 -0.39 -7.82
C ASN A 8 0.98 -1.63 -8.31
N ASN A 9 1.01 -2.69 -7.52
CA ASN A 9 0.48 -4.02 -7.82
C ASN A 9 1.18 -4.80 -8.96
N THR A 10 2.33 -4.32 -9.47
CA THR A 10 3.13 -5.09 -10.44
C THR A 10 3.79 -6.33 -9.81
N GLN A 11 4.11 -7.33 -10.63
CA GLN A 11 4.73 -8.58 -10.18
C GLN A 11 6.23 -8.38 -9.92
N LEU A 12 6.69 -8.70 -8.71
CA LEU A 12 8.10 -8.79 -8.36
C LEU A 12 8.37 -10.14 -7.69
N LYS A 13 9.23 -10.96 -8.29
CA LYS A 13 9.53 -12.33 -7.81
C LYS A 13 8.26 -13.18 -7.57
N GLY A 14 7.28 -13.06 -8.47
CA GLY A 14 6.02 -13.80 -8.41
C GLY A 14 5.02 -13.31 -7.35
N LYS A 15 5.26 -12.16 -6.71
CA LYS A 15 4.33 -11.52 -5.78
C LYS A 15 3.99 -10.11 -6.25
N SER A 16 2.71 -9.75 -6.14
CA SER A 16 2.27 -8.38 -6.41
C SER A 16 2.78 -7.44 -5.30
N ILE A 17 3.43 -6.34 -5.68
CA ILE A 17 3.99 -5.37 -4.73
C ILE A 17 2.99 -4.26 -4.40
N ARG A 18 3.00 -3.80 -3.15
CA ARG A 18 2.23 -2.62 -2.73
C ARG A 18 3.18 -1.45 -2.49
N ILE A 19 3.10 -0.44 -3.34
CA ILE A 19 3.88 0.79 -3.22
C ILE A 19 3.01 1.85 -2.52
N MET A 20 3.53 2.44 -1.45
CA MET A 20 2.88 3.53 -0.70
C MET A 20 3.93 4.56 -0.30
N TRP A 21 3.48 5.74 0.15
CA TRP A 21 4.38 6.74 0.72
C TRP A 21 4.94 6.26 2.05
N THR A 22 6.16 6.68 2.36
CA THR A 22 6.78 6.37 3.64
C THR A 22 6.07 7.12 4.76
N GLU A 23 5.31 6.39 5.57
CA GLU A 23 4.73 6.87 6.81
C GLU A 23 5.39 6.17 7.99
N LYS A 24 6.21 6.92 8.74
CA LYS A 24 6.99 6.41 9.88
C LYS A 24 6.09 6.19 11.10
N ASP A 25 5.05 6.99 11.26
CA ASP A 25 4.10 6.83 12.35
C ASP A 25 3.18 5.63 12.08
N PRO A 26 3.18 4.58 12.93
CA PRO A 26 2.29 3.45 12.74
C PRO A 26 0.81 3.75 13.06
N THR A 27 0.48 4.89 13.67
CA THR A 27 -0.86 5.22 14.17
C THR A 27 -1.95 5.09 13.10
N ALA A 28 -1.71 5.61 11.90
CA ALA A 28 -2.66 5.52 10.79
C ALA A 28 -2.93 4.05 10.37
N ARG A 29 -1.91 3.19 10.38
CA ARG A 29 -2.04 1.76 10.05
C ARG A 29 -2.70 0.95 11.17
N LYS A 30 -2.38 1.27 12.42
CA LYS A 30 -2.87 0.54 13.60
C LYS A 30 -4.33 0.87 13.94
N SER A 31 -4.73 2.12 13.75
CA SER A 31 -6.08 2.58 14.12
C SER A 31 -7.18 1.96 13.28
N GLY A 32 -6.87 1.46 12.07
CA GLY A 32 -7.87 0.89 11.17
C GLY A 32 -8.84 1.92 10.57
N VAL A 33 -8.74 3.19 10.98
CA VAL A 33 -9.60 4.28 10.48
C VAL A 33 -9.46 4.37 8.96
N ALA A 34 -10.61 4.47 8.28
CA ALA A 34 -10.71 4.48 6.82
C ALA A 34 -10.25 3.20 6.08
N ASN A 35 -10.00 2.08 6.79
CA ASN A 35 -9.86 0.77 6.15
C ASN A 35 -11.22 0.08 6.07
N LEU A 36 -11.64 -0.29 4.86
CA LEU A 36 -12.89 -1.04 4.61
C LEU A 36 -12.56 -2.48 4.25
N PHE A 37 -13.23 -3.44 4.89
CA PHE A 37 -13.18 -4.85 4.53
C PHE A 37 -14.31 -5.16 3.53
N VAL A 38 -13.99 -5.83 2.43
CA VAL A 38 -14.94 -6.33 1.43
C VAL A 38 -14.87 -7.86 1.46
N LYS A 39 -16.04 -8.52 1.54
CA LYS A 39 -16.16 -9.98 1.55
C LYS A 39 -16.19 -10.56 0.14
#